data_AF-A0A1B6H547-F1
#
_entry.id   AF-A0A1B6H547-F1
#
_cell.length_a   1.000
_cell.length_b   1.000
_cell.length_c   1.000
_cell.angle_alpha   90.00
_cell.angle_beta   90.00
_cell.angle_gamma   90.00
#
_symmetry.space_group_name_H-M   'P 1'
#
loop_
_entity.id
_entity.type
_entity.pdbx_description
1 polymer ?
#
loop_
_entity_poly.entity_id
_entity_poly.type
_entity_poly.pdbx_seq_one_letter_code
_entity_poly.pdbx_strand_id
1 'polypeptide(L)'
;DDPLDQAIKFLQPLQLLCSNLLETHLMAYEIYSRKDKPLLMLQSVRRMHRLAPEDPAVHACVIQLSLRYQEWLAQGRLPAPCRQVLAQCMEPITGDRPPLTINQQFLDKYTNYLPAVFQGARMMYLLDPTSQATAIKLATDLDPSLSGVSIPICTAVLNSLRKGEFGDCGDAASEYMIRCHQRFPLASAFNPSPPPSTPSPSPAHWGHSGVLDSQENCLSN
;
A
#
# COMPACT_ATOMS: atom_id res chain seq x y z
N ASP A 1 -15.31 19.92 2.78
CA ASP A 1 -13.91 19.93 3.26
C ASP A 1 -13.02 19.09 2.36
N ASP A 2 -11.81 19.59 2.04
CA ASP A 2 -10.78 18.82 1.33
C ASP A 2 -10.15 17.78 2.28
N PRO A 3 -10.24 16.47 1.99
CA PRO A 3 -9.68 15.43 2.86
C PRO A 3 -8.17 15.59 3.12
N LEU A 4 -7.41 16.06 2.13
CA LEU A 4 -5.96 16.23 2.28
C LEU A 4 -5.61 17.42 3.18
N ASP A 5 -6.37 18.52 3.12
CA ASP A 5 -6.21 19.63 4.06
C ASP A 5 -6.52 19.23 5.50
N GLN A 6 -7.54 18.38 5.71
CA GLN A 6 -7.81 17.84 7.05
C GLN A 6 -6.66 16.95 7.53
N ALA A 7 -6.11 16.09 6.66
CA ALA A 7 -4.95 15.27 7.01
C ALA A 7 -3.72 16.11 7.42
N ILE A 8 -3.49 17.25 6.77
CA ILE A 8 -2.39 18.18 7.13
C ILE A 8 -2.58 18.74 8.55
N LYS A 9 -3.81 19.07 8.95
CA LYS A 9 -4.08 19.56 10.31
C LYS A 9 -3.70 18.53 11.38
N PHE A 10 -3.89 17.23 11.10
CA PHE A 10 -3.42 16.15 11.99
C PHE A 10 -1.91 15.92 11.90
N LEU A 11 -1.31 16.11 10.72
CA LEU A 11 0.12 15.94 10.51
C LEU A 11 0.95 17.00 11.24
N GLN A 12 0.48 18.25 11.30
CA GLN A 12 1.24 19.37 11.88
C GLN A 12 1.67 19.12 13.34
N PRO A 13 0.80 18.70 14.28
CA PRO A 13 1.20 18.31 15.63
C PRO A 13 2.25 17.19 15.65
N LEU A 14 2.13 16.17 14.78
CA LEU A 14 3.11 15.08 14.70
C LEU A 14 4.47 15.58 14.24
N GLN A 15 4.51 16.49 13.26
CA GLN A 15 5.77 17.08 12.80
C GLN A 15 6.43 17.98 13.86
N LEU A 16 5.64 18.57 14.77
CA LEU A 16 6.15 19.39 15.87
C LEU A 16 6.65 18.53 17.04
N LEU A 17 5.86 17.54 17.45
CA LEU A 17 6.06 16.80 18.71
C LEU A 17 6.73 15.43 18.53
N CYS A 18 6.59 14.83 17.35
CA CYS A 18 7.05 13.47 17.03
C CYS A 18 7.99 13.46 15.81
N SER A 19 8.81 14.51 15.67
CA SER A 19 9.72 14.69 14.53
C SER A 19 10.87 13.69 14.45
N ASN A 20 11.08 12.89 15.50
CA ASN A 20 12.05 11.80 15.56
C ASN A 20 11.47 10.44 15.17
N LEU A 21 10.15 10.33 14.96
CA LEU A 21 9.52 9.10 14.48
C LEU A 21 9.55 9.04 12.94
N LEU A 22 9.87 7.87 12.41
CA LEU A 22 9.93 7.65 10.96
C LEU A 22 8.54 7.79 10.32
N GLU A 23 7.53 7.24 10.99
CA GLU A 23 6.13 7.19 10.55
C GLU A 23 5.57 8.60 10.30
N THR A 24 5.96 9.58 11.13
CA THR A 24 5.59 10.99 10.97
C THR A 24 5.95 11.50 9.58
N HIS A 25 7.16 11.18 9.10
CA HIS A 25 7.65 11.68 7.82
C HIS A 25 7.21 10.81 6.64
N LEU A 26 6.95 9.51 6.85
CA LEU A 26 6.28 8.65 5.86
C LEU A 26 4.87 9.18 5.57
N MET A 27 4.08 9.48 6.61
CA MET A 27 2.75 10.08 6.47
C MET A 27 2.83 11.45 5.79
N ALA A 28 3.82 12.28 6.15
CA ALA A 28 4.04 13.56 5.50
C ALA A 28 4.30 13.40 4.00
N TYR A 29 5.18 12.49 3.62
CA TYR A 29 5.50 12.22 2.23
C TYR A 29 4.26 11.79 1.44
N GLU A 30 3.48 10.85 1.97
CA GLU A 30 2.24 10.36 1.35
C GLU A 30 1.23 11.50 1.10
N ILE A 31 1.02 12.39 2.08
CA ILE A 31 0.11 13.54 1.95
C ILE A 31 0.64 14.52 0.90
N TYR A 32 1.92 14.90 0.99
CA TYR A 32 2.53 15.88 0.09
C TYR A 32 2.71 15.36 -1.35
N SER A 33 2.87 14.05 -1.53
CA SER A 33 2.87 13.39 -2.83
C SER A 33 1.52 13.52 -3.53
N ARG A 34 0.41 13.32 -2.80
CA ARG A 34 -0.96 13.48 -3.34
C ARG A 34 -1.31 14.95 -3.60
N LYS A 35 -0.77 15.88 -2.81
CA LYS A 35 -0.94 17.34 -3.05
C LYS A 35 0.08 17.92 -4.06
N ASP A 36 0.96 17.10 -4.63
CA ASP A 36 1.99 17.49 -5.57
C ASP A 36 2.83 18.69 -5.08
N LYS A 37 3.47 18.52 -3.91
CA LYS A 37 4.30 19.55 -3.25
C LYS A 37 5.79 19.15 -3.23
N PRO A 38 6.57 19.44 -4.30
CA PRO A 38 7.92 18.91 -4.49
C PRO A 38 8.89 19.14 -3.32
N LEU A 39 8.96 20.36 -2.80
CA LEU A 39 9.90 20.70 -1.72
C LEU A 39 9.51 20.08 -0.37
N LEU A 40 8.22 19.85 -0.13
CA LEU A 40 7.74 19.19 1.08
C LEU A 40 7.92 17.66 1.00
N MET A 41 7.78 17.08 -0.19
CA MET A 41 8.18 15.70 -0.46
C MET A 41 9.67 15.50 -0.21
N LEU A 42 10.52 16.39 -0.77
CA LEU A 42 11.96 16.39 -0.53
C LEU A 42 12.30 16.52 0.97
N GLN A 43 11.67 17.47 1.67
CA GLN A 43 11.89 17.64 3.10
C GLN A 43 11.58 16.36 3.88
N SER A 44 10.46 15.70 3.53
CA SER A 44 10.06 14.43 4.16
C SER A 44 11.09 13.35 3.89
N VAL A 45 11.52 13.16 2.64
CA VAL A 45 12.56 12.18 2.27
C VAL A 45 13.87 12.43 3.00
N ARG A 46 14.35 13.68 3.06
CA ARG A 46 15.60 13.99 3.78
C ARG A 46 15.51 13.69 5.27
N ARG A 47 14.37 13.98 5.90
CA ARG A 47 14.17 13.68 7.33
C ARG A 47 14.12 12.19 7.58
N MET A 48 13.38 11.44 6.76
CA MET A 48 13.33 9.98 6.81
C MET A 48 14.70 9.35 6.62
N HIS A 49 15.42 9.75 5.57
CA HIS A 49 16.73 9.22 5.25
C HIS A 49 17.77 9.51 6.34
N ARG A 50 17.68 10.66 7.02
CA ARG A 50 18.52 10.95 8.19
C ARG A 50 18.20 10.05 9.39
N LEU A 51 16.95 9.63 9.56
CA LEU A 51 16.52 8.79 10.69
C LEU A 51 16.78 7.31 10.45
N ALA A 52 16.45 6.80 9.26
CA ALA A 52 16.50 5.38 8.92
C ALA A 52 16.83 5.20 7.43
N PRO A 53 18.09 5.41 7.00
CA PRO A 53 18.47 5.37 5.59
C PRO A 53 18.30 3.98 4.94
N GLU A 54 18.32 2.93 5.75
CA GLU A 54 18.24 1.52 5.31
C GLU A 54 16.81 0.95 5.43
N ASP A 55 15.84 1.76 5.83
CA ASP A 55 14.46 1.29 5.96
C ASP A 55 13.80 1.10 4.58
N PRO A 56 13.12 -0.03 4.32
CA PRO A 56 12.49 -0.32 3.04
C PRO A 56 11.47 0.71 2.57
N ALA A 57 10.71 1.32 3.48
CA ALA A 57 9.73 2.35 3.11
C ALA A 57 10.42 3.67 2.74
N VAL A 58 11.57 3.96 3.35
CA VAL A 58 12.40 5.11 2.99
C VAL A 58 12.99 4.93 1.59
N HIS A 59 13.49 3.73 1.26
CA HIS A 59 13.94 3.38 -0.08
C HIS A 59 12.83 3.64 -1.12
N ALA A 60 11.62 3.16 -0.87
CA ALA A 60 10.48 3.39 -1.77
C ALA A 60 10.20 4.89 -1.98
N CYS A 61 10.23 5.69 -0.92
CA CYS A 61 10.02 7.14 -1.02
C CYS A 61 11.12 7.86 -1.83
N VAL A 62 12.38 7.40 -1.71
CA VAL A 62 13.53 7.93 -2.50
C VAL A 62 13.34 7.63 -3.98
N ILE A 63 12.96 6.39 -4.34
CA ILE A 63 12.70 6.01 -5.73
C ILE A 63 11.52 6.80 -6.31
N GLN A 64 10.40 6.87 -5.58
CA GLN A 64 9.22 7.61 -6.01
C GLN A 64 9.52 9.10 -6.20
N LEU A 65 10.26 9.74 -5.28
CA LEU A 65 10.64 11.14 -5.44
C LEU A 65 11.55 11.34 -6.66
N SER A 66 12.50 10.44 -6.89
CA SER A 66 13.39 10.50 -8.05
C SER A 66 12.61 10.38 -9.36
N LEU A 67 11.64 9.47 -9.44
CA LEU A 67 10.77 9.32 -10.61
C LEU A 67 9.92 10.58 -10.84
N ARG A 68 9.26 11.10 -9.79
CA ARG A 68 8.50 12.36 -9.88
C ARG A 68 9.37 13.55 -10.28
N TYR A 69 10.61 13.60 -9.80
CA TYR A 69 11.54 14.64 -10.19
C TYR A 69 11.84 14.61 -11.69
N GLN A 70 12.08 13.44 -12.27
CA GLN A 70 12.28 13.27 -13.72
C GLN A 70 11.03 13.69 -14.51
N GLU A 71 9.84 13.30 -14.05
CA GLU A 71 8.57 13.70 -14.68
C GLU A 71 8.37 15.22 -14.66
N TRP A 72 8.60 15.88 -13.52
CA TRP A 72 8.46 17.32 -13.44
C TRP A 72 9.48 18.08 -14.29
N LEU A 73 10.70 17.54 -14.45
CA LEU A 73 11.70 18.09 -15.37
C LEU A 73 11.23 17.98 -16.82
N ALA A 74 10.78 16.80 -17.24
CA ALA A 74 10.28 16.55 -18.60
C ALA A 74 9.08 17.44 -18.95
N GLN A 75 8.20 17.70 -17.97
CA GLN A 75 7.02 18.56 -18.13
C GLN A 75 7.32 20.06 -17.98
N GLY A 76 8.55 20.45 -17.61
CA GLY A 76 8.90 21.85 -17.37
C GLY A 76 8.17 22.51 -16.17
N ARG A 77 7.68 21.71 -15.22
CA ARG A 77 6.80 22.18 -14.13
C ARG A 77 7.53 22.73 -12.90
N LEU A 78 8.86 22.60 -12.85
CA LEU A 78 9.66 23.10 -11.74
C LEU A 78 10.30 24.46 -12.08
N PRO A 79 10.03 25.51 -11.27
CA PRO A 79 10.81 26.75 -11.31
C PRO A 79 12.31 26.47 -11.11
N ALA A 80 13.18 27.28 -11.72
CA ALA A 80 14.63 27.08 -11.66
C ALA A 80 15.19 26.94 -10.22
N PRO A 81 14.77 27.76 -9.24
CA PRO A 81 15.23 27.60 -7.86
C PRO A 81 14.81 26.26 -7.24
N CYS A 82 13.59 25.78 -7.54
CA CYS A 82 13.11 24.49 -7.04
C CYS A 82 13.92 23.34 -7.63
N ARG A 83 14.26 23.39 -8.92
CA ARG A 83 15.13 22.40 -9.57
C ARG A 83 16.50 22.33 -8.91
N GLN A 84 17.10 23.48 -8.67
CA GLN A 84 18.41 23.57 -8.03
C GLN A 84 18.39 22.94 -6.62
N VAL A 85 17.39 23.30 -5.81
CA VAL A 85 17.25 22.76 -4.45
C VAL A 85 17.03 21.25 -4.47
N LEU A 86 16.15 20.74 -5.33
CA LEU A 86 15.90 19.31 -5.49
C LEU A 86 17.17 18.56 -5.89
N ALA A 87 17.87 19.02 -6.92
CA ALA A 87 19.10 18.39 -7.38
C ALA A 87 20.17 18.33 -6.27
N GLN A 88 20.47 19.49 -5.65
CA GLN A 88 21.50 19.59 -4.61
C GLN A 88 21.17 18.76 -3.37
N CYS A 89 19.89 18.65 -3.01
CA CYS A 89 19.49 17.92 -1.81
C CYS A 89 19.29 16.42 -2.03
N MET A 90 19.06 15.99 -3.27
CA MET A 90 18.93 14.57 -3.63
C MET A 90 20.30 13.93 -3.90
N GLU A 91 21.28 14.70 -4.39
CA GLU A 91 22.62 14.20 -4.72
C GLU A 91 23.28 13.40 -3.58
N PRO A 92 23.22 13.82 -2.30
CA PRO A 92 23.82 13.03 -1.21
C PRO A 92 23.14 11.67 -0.96
N ILE A 93 21.91 11.48 -1.46
CA ILE A 93 21.11 10.27 -1.27
C ILE A 93 21.26 9.35 -2.50
N THR A 94 21.08 9.90 -3.70
CA THR A 94 21.04 9.12 -4.94
C THR A 94 22.38 9.09 -5.66
N GLY A 95 23.20 10.12 -5.49
CA GLY A 95 24.29 10.47 -6.40
C GLY A 95 23.77 10.63 -7.82
N ASP A 96 24.59 10.27 -8.80
CA ASP A 96 24.25 10.27 -10.23
C ASP A 96 23.56 8.97 -10.69
N ARG A 97 23.20 8.08 -9.76
CA ARG A 97 22.61 6.77 -10.10
C ARG A 97 21.16 6.93 -10.53
N PRO A 98 20.73 6.31 -11.64
CA PRO A 98 19.32 6.32 -12.02
C PRO A 98 18.51 5.46 -11.03
N PRO A 99 17.20 5.73 -10.87
CA PRO A 99 16.34 4.99 -9.93
C PRO A 99 16.38 3.47 -10.11
N LEU A 100 16.46 3.01 -11.36
CA LEU A 100 16.55 1.58 -11.68
C LEU A 100 17.80 0.93 -11.07
N THR A 101 18.96 1.57 -11.20
CA THR A 101 20.22 1.10 -10.60
C THR A 101 20.16 1.12 -9.08
N ILE A 102 19.58 2.16 -8.47
CA ILE A 102 19.42 2.25 -7.01
C ILE A 102 18.55 1.10 -6.51
N ASN A 103 17.44 0.82 -7.21
CA ASN A 103 16.55 -0.28 -6.83
C ASN A 103 17.19 -1.66 -7.00
N GLN A 104 17.94 -1.88 -8.07
CA GLN A 104 18.68 -3.12 -8.27
C GLN A 104 19.69 -3.35 -7.14
N GLN A 105 20.50 -2.34 -6.81
CA GLN A 105 21.48 -2.43 -5.72
C GLN A 105 20.81 -2.70 -4.35
N PHE A 106 19.64 -2.12 -4.12
CA PHE A 106 18.86 -2.38 -2.91
C PHE A 106 18.39 -3.84 -2.84
N LEU A 107 17.88 -4.39 -3.95
CA LEU A 107 17.47 -5.79 -4.02
C LEU A 107 18.66 -6.75 -3.86
N ASP A 108 19.81 -6.45 -4.46
CA ASP A 108 21.02 -7.24 -4.34
C ASP A 108 21.56 -7.26 -2.90
N LYS A 109 21.40 -6.15 -2.17
CA LYS A 109 21.80 -6.03 -0.76
C LYS A 109 20.88 -6.80 0.19
N TYR A 110 19.58 -6.84 -0.10
CA TYR A 110 18.56 -7.36 0.81
C TYR A 110 17.83 -8.60 0.30
N THR A 111 18.51 -9.45 -0.47
CA THR A 111 17.94 -10.64 -1.13
C THR A 111 17.16 -11.58 -0.19
N ASN A 112 17.56 -11.69 1.08
CA ASN A 112 16.97 -12.62 2.05
C ASN A 112 16.09 -11.94 3.12
N TYR A 113 15.65 -10.69 2.91
CA TYR A 113 14.82 -9.95 3.87
C TYR A 113 13.52 -9.49 3.22
N LEU A 114 12.42 -10.19 3.50
CA LEU A 114 11.14 -10.02 2.81
C LEU A 114 10.63 -8.57 2.81
N PRO A 115 10.69 -7.78 3.91
CA PRO A 115 10.24 -6.39 3.88
C PRO A 115 10.98 -5.52 2.86
N ALA A 116 12.29 -5.72 2.69
CA ALA A 116 13.06 -5.03 1.68
C ALA A 116 12.79 -5.57 0.27
N VAL A 117 12.82 -6.90 0.08
CA VAL A 117 12.51 -7.52 -1.22
C VAL A 117 11.15 -7.05 -1.74
N PHE A 118 10.14 -7.02 -0.87
CA PHE A 118 8.81 -6.52 -1.21
C PHE A 118 8.82 -5.07 -1.69
N GLN A 119 9.45 -4.15 -0.97
CA GLN A 119 9.52 -2.74 -1.39
C GLN A 119 10.33 -2.58 -2.68
N GLY A 120 11.45 -3.30 -2.81
CA GLY A 120 12.25 -3.29 -4.02
C GLY A 120 11.48 -3.85 -5.23
N ALA A 121 10.67 -4.89 -5.05
CA ALA A 121 9.81 -5.44 -6.09
C ALA A 121 8.70 -4.46 -6.50
N ARG A 122 8.05 -3.76 -5.56
CA ARG A 122 7.10 -2.69 -5.88
C ARG A 122 7.75 -1.60 -6.72
N MET A 123 8.95 -1.17 -6.32
CA MET A 123 9.69 -0.14 -7.04
C MET A 123 10.20 -0.64 -8.41
N MET A 124 10.51 -1.93 -8.54
CA MET A 124 10.87 -2.56 -9.81
C MET A 124 9.74 -2.41 -10.82
N TYR A 125 8.51 -2.81 -10.44
CA TYR A 125 7.34 -2.66 -11.31
C TYR A 125 6.99 -1.20 -11.60
N LEU A 126 7.08 -0.32 -10.58
CA LEU A 126 6.82 1.11 -10.75
C LEU A 126 7.75 1.74 -11.80
N LEU A 127 9.03 1.35 -11.81
CA LEU A 127 10.04 1.90 -12.72
C LEU A 127 9.99 1.26 -14.11
N ASP A 128 9.62 -0.02 -14.19
CA ASP A 128 9.51 -0.77 -15.43
C ASP A 128 8.32 -1.75 -15.37
N PRO A 129 7.17 -1.38 -15.97
CA PRO A 129 5.99 -2.26 -15.99
C PRO A 129 6.22 -3.61 -16.67
N THR A 130 7.24 -3.76 -17.53
CA THR A 130 7.55 -5.05 -18.18
C THR A 130 8.13 -6.09 -17.21
N SER A 131 8.62 -5.64 -16.05
CA SER A 131 9.18 -6.48 -14.99
C SER A 131 8.13 -7.15 -14.08
N GLN A 132 6.84 -6.96 -14.36
CA GLN A 132 5.71 -7.35 -13.51
C GLN A 132 5.82 -8.78 -12.96
N ALA A 133 6.03 -9.77 -13.83
CA ALA A 133 6.10 -11.17 -13.44
C ALA A 133 7.23 -11.43 -12.42
N THR A 134 8.41 -10.82 -12.64
CA THR A 134 9.54 -10.90 -11.72
C THR A 134 9.23 -10.21 -10.39
N ALA A 135 8.63 -9.03 -10.44
CA ALA A 135 8.25 -8.28 -9.25
C ALA A 135 7.23 -9.05 -8.38
N ILE A 136 6.18 -9.63 -8.98
CA ILE A 136 5.21 -10.46 -8.27
C ILE A 136 5.89 -11.70 -7.67
N LYS A 137 6.77 -12.37 -8.42
CA LYS A 137 7.52 -13.53 -7.91
C LYS A 137 8.34 -13.17 -6.68
N LEU A 138 9.09 -12.06 -6.72
CA LEU A 138 9.90 -11.59 -5.59
C LEU A 138 9.04 -11.20 -4.39
N ALA A 139 7.97 -10.44 -4.61
CA ALA A 139 7.09 -9.96 -3.54
C ALA A 139 6.33 -11.09 -2.83
N THR A 140 6.02 -12.16 -3.56
CA THR A 140 5.20 -13.28 -3.07
C THR A 140 6.01 -14.50 -2.65
N ASP A 141 7.34 -14.39 -2.58
CA ASP A 141 8.18 -15.45 -2.06
C ASP A 141 7.97 -15.63 -0.55
N LEU A 142 7.94 -16.88 -0.12
CA LEU A 142 7.77 -17.31 1.27
C LEU A 142 8.76 -18.43 1.61
N ASP A 143 9.88 -18.52 0.88
CA ASP A 143 10.93 -19.49 1.15
C ASP A 143 11.34 -19.45 2.63
N PRO A 144 11.53 -20.61 3.29
CA PRO A 144 11.88 -20.66 4.71
C PRO A 144 13.19 -19.94 5.07
N SER A 145 14.08 -19.70 4.11
CA SER A 145 15.34 -18.96 4.31
C SER A 145 15.14 -17.44 4.40
N LEU A 146 13.98 -16.91 4.00
CA LEU A 146 13.67 -15.49 4.10
C LEU A 146 13.50 -15.07 5.56
N SER A 147 14.17 -13.99 5.92
CA SER A 147 14.00 -13.29 7.19
C SER A 147 12.93 -12.21 7.09
N GLY A 148 12.37 -11.79 8.23
CA GLY A 148 11.35 -10.74 8.28
C GLY A 148 9.94 -11.18 7.87
N VAL A 149 9.74 -12.47 7.55
CA VAL A 149 8.43 -13.04 7.23
C VAL A 149 7.53 -13.00 8.47
N SER A 150 6.46 -12.21 8.40
CA SER A 150 5.55 -11.93 9.50
C SER A 150 4.14 -11.67 8.98
N ILE A 151 3.13 -11.81 9.85
CA ILE A 151 1.73 -11.52 9.47
C ILE A 151 1.58 -10.10 8.91
N PRO A 152 2.15 -9.03 9.52
CA PRO A 152 2.03 -7.68 8.97
C PRO A 152 2.60 -7.53 7.56
N ILE A 153 3.79 -8.07 7.27
CA ILE A 153 4.39 -7.93 5.94
C ILE A 153 3.64 -8.75 4.89
N CYS A 154 3.23 -9.98 5.22
CA CYS A 154 2.43 -10.80 4.32
C CYS A 154 1.05 -10.18 4.05
N THR A 155 0.46 -9.52 5.05
CA THR A 155 -0.78 -8.75 4.88
C THR A 155 -0.55 -7.55 3.97
N ALA A 156 0.57 -6.85 4.11
CA ALA A 156 0.94 -5.74 3.23
C ALA A 156 1.13 -6.19 1.78
N VAL A 157 1.84 -7.31 1.54
CA VAL A 157 2.02 -7.91 0.20
C VAL A 157 0.65 -8.23 -0.41
N LEU A 158 -0.21 -8.96 0.31
CA LEU A 158 -1.55 -9.33 -0.16
C LEU A 158 -2.39 -8.10 -0.49
N ASN A 159 -2.34 -7.06 0.35
CA ASN A 159 -3.06 -5.82 0.10
C ASN A 159 -2.53 -5.06 -1.11
N SER A 160 -1.21 -5.05 -1.35
CA SER A 160 -0.61 -4.43 -2.53
C SER A 160 -1.02 -5.12 -3.83
N LEU A 161 -1.08 -6.46 -3.84
CA LEU A 161 -1.60 -7.22 -4.97
C LEU A 161 -3.07 -6.87 -5.24
N ARG A 162 -3.92 -6.87 -4.20
CA ARG A 162 -5.35 -6.55 -4.32
C ARG A 162 -5.64 -5.12 -4.75
N LYS A 163 -4.77 -4.17 -4.38
CA LYS A 163 -4.89 -2.75 -4.76
C LYS A 163 -4.38 -2.47 -6.18
N GLY A 164 -3.84 -3.47 -6.88
CA GLY A 164 -3.29 -3.31 -8.22
C GLY A 164 -1.96 -2.55 -8.25
N GLU A 165 -1.19 -2.54 -7.15
CA GLU A 165 0.13 -1.88 -7.12
C GLU A 165 1.18 -2.59 -7.99
N PHE A 166 0.88 -3.82 -8.41
CA PHE A 166 1.63 -4.58 -9.40
C PHE A 166 0.86 -4.72 -10.72
N GLY A 167 -0.18 -3.92 -10.97
CA GLY A 167 -1.07 -4.08 -12.13
C GLY A 167 -2.02 -5.27 -12.01
N ASP A 168 -2.44 -5.84 -13.14
CA ASP A 168 -3.25 -7.07 -13.15
C ASP A 168 -2.39 -8.26 -12.71
N CYS A 169 -2.76 -8.84 -11.58
CA CYS A 169 -2.02 -9.93 -10.93
C CYS A 169 -2.69 -11.30 -11.13
N GLY A 170 -3.80 -11.38 -11.87
CA GLY A 170 -4.60 -12.60 -12.01
C GLY A 170 -4.86 -13.29 -10.65
N ASP A 171 -4.51 -14.57 -10.57
CA ASP A 171 -4.72 -15.40 -9.37
C ASP A 171 -3.61 -15.26 -8.31
N ALA A 172 -2.57 -14.45 -8.54
CA ALA A 172 -1.41 -14.37 -7.65
C ALA A 172 -1.80 -13.93 -6.22
N ALA A 173 -2.81 -13.07 -6.07
CA ALA A 173 -3.32 -12.65 -4.76
C ALA A 173 -3.99 -13.81 -4.00
N SER A 174 -4.81 -14.63 -4.67
CA SER A 174 -5.44 -15.81 -4.08
C SER A 174 -4.43 -16.91 -3.75
N GLU A 175 -3.49 -17.18 -4.66
CA GLU A 175 -2.44 -18.17 -4.43
C GLU A 175 -1.53 -17.77 -3.26
N TYR A 176 -1.15 -16.50 -3.20
CA TYR A 176 -0.36 -15.97 -2.09
C TYR A 176 -1.13 -16.03 -0.77
N MET A 177 -2.43 -15.72 -0.77
CA MET A 177 -3.29 -15.84 0.41
C MET A 177 -3.33 -17.29 0.93
N ILE A 178 -3.47 -18.29 0.05
CA ILE A 178 -3.47 -19.71 0.42
C ILE A 178 -2.13 -20.10 1.07
N ARG A 179 -1.00 -19.71 0.46
CA ARG A 179 0.33 -19.96 1.03
C ARG A 179 0.54 -19.27 2.38
N CYS A 180 0.05 -18.03 2.53
CA CYS A 180 0.08 -17.31 3.80
C CYS A 180 -0.79 -17.98 4.87
N HIS A 181 -1.95 -18.54 4.50
CA HIS A 181 -2.81 -19.30 5.41
C HIS A 181 -2.12 -20.57 5.90
N GLN A 182 -1.43 -21.30 5.02
CA GLN A 182 -0.63 -22.47 5.40
C GLN A 182 0.48 -22.10 6.39
N ARG A 183 1.14 -20.95 6.19
CA ARG A 183 2.19 -20.45 7.07
C ARG A 183 1.67 -19.89 8.40
N PHE A 184 0.50 -19.25 8.38
CA PHE A 184 -0.13 -18.59 9.52
C PHE A 184 -1.61 -19.01 9.65
N PRO A 185 -1.92 -20.25 10.11
CA PRO A 185 -3.28 -20.78 10.08
C PRO A 185 -4.29 -20.01 10.92
N LEU A 186 -3.83 -19.31 11.95
CA LEU A 186 -4.67 -18.53 12.88
C LEU A 186 -4.88 -17.08 12.44
N ALA A 187 -4.18 -16.62 11.40
CA ALA A 187 -4.27 -15.23 10.96
C ALA A 187 -5.51 -15.03 10.07
N SER A 188 -6.51 -14.32 10.60
CA SER A 188 -7.77 -14.04 9.89
C SER A 188 -7.57 -13.28 8.57
N ALA A 189 -6.48 -12.52 8.43
CA ALA A 189 -6.11 -11.82 7.20
C ALA A 189 -5.92 -12.76 5.98
N PHE A 190 -5.66 -14.04 6.23
CA PHE A 190 -5.42 -15.05 5.19
C PHE A 190 -6.49 -16.13 5.13
N ASN A 191 -7.59 -16.01 5.89
CA ASN A 191 -8.65 -16.99 5.82
C ASN A 191 -9.20 -17.01 4.38
N PRO A 192 -9.24 -18.19 3.72
CA PRO A 192 -10.05 -18.32 2.54
C PRO A 192 -11.50 -18.13 2.99
N SER A 193 -12.12 -16.99 2.66
CA SER A 193 -13.54 -16.82 2.92
C SER A 193 -14.27 -18.04 2.36
N PRO A 194 -15.23 -18.64 3.09
CA PRO A 194 -16.16 -19.55 2.43
C PRO A 194 -16.84 -18.77 1.29
N PRO A 195 -17.14 -19.42 0.15
CA PRO A 195 -17.93 -18.78 -0.90
C PRO A 195 -19.20 -18.18 -0.29
N PRO A 196 -19.75 -17.08 -0.84
CA PRO A 196 -20.96 -16.47 -0.30
C PRO A 196 -22.01 -17.56 -0.14
N SER A 197 -22.38 -17.83 1.11
CA SER A 197 -23.43 -18.78 1.42
C SER A 197 -24.66 -18.36 0.64
N THR A 198 -25.15 -19.30 -0.17
CA THR A 198 -26.46 -19.23 -0.82
C THR A 198 -27.47 -18.60 0.15
N PRO A 199 -28.31 -17.65 -0.30
CA PRO A 199 -29.28 -17.03 0.58
C PRO A 199 -30.13 -18.13 1.20
N SER A 200 -30.12 -18.19 2.53
CA SER A 200 -30.99 -19.07 3.29
C SER A 200 -32.42 -18.83 2.81
N PRO A 201 -33.23 -19.86 2.55
CA PRO A 201 -34.59 -19.65 2.11
C PRO A 201 -35.33 -18.91 3.23
N SER A 202 -35.81 -17.71 2.92
CA SER A 202 -36.70 -16.94 3.79
C SER A 202 -37.87 -17.85 4.22
N PRO A 203 -38.33 -17.76 5.48
CA PRO A 203 -39.46 -18.56 5.94
C PRO A 203 -40.70 -18.18 5.13
N ALA A 204 -41.29 -19.16 4.45
CA ALA A 204 -42.48 -19.00 3.65
C ALA A 204 -43.64 -18.48 4.52
N HIS A 205 -44.20 -17.32 4.14
CA HIS A 205 -45.38 -16.77 4.77
C HIS A 205 -46.64 -17.20 3.99
N TRP A 206 -47.35 -18.17 4.57
CA TRP A 206 -48.81 -18.40 4.57
C TRP A 206 -49.54 -19.01 3.36
N GLY A 207 -50.32 -20.05 3.68
CA GLY A 207 -51.40 -20.58 2.86
C GLY A 207 -52.31 -21.48 3.68
N HIS A 208 -53.15 -20.90 4.55
CA HIS A 208 -54.35 -21.58 5.03
C HIS A 208 -55.56 -20.95 4.32
N SER A 209 -56.16 -21.72 3.41
CA SER A 209 -57.49 -21.46 2.86
C SER A 209 -58.43 -22.59 3.26
N GLY A 210 -59.60 -22.18 3.76
CA GLY A 210 -60.83 -22.96 3.80
C GLY A 210 -61.32 -23.25 5.22
N VAL A 211 -62.61 -23.14 5.56
CA VAL A 211 -63.85 -22.81 4.85
C VAL A 211 -64.91 -22.63 5.95
N LEU A 212 -65.85 -21.69 5.75
CA LEU A 212 -67.21 -21.53 6.32
C LEU A 212 -67.43 -21.72 7.84
N ASP A 213 -67.97 -20.70 8.51
CA ASP A 213 -69.41 -20.76 8.80
C ASP A 213 -70.04 -19.38 9.05
N SER A 214 -71.32 -19.30 8.72
CA SER A 214 -72.18 -18.13 8.85
C SER A 214 -72.83 -18.12 10.24
N GLN A 215 -73.03 -16.94 10.84
CA GLN A 215 -74.31 -16.48 11.41
C GLN A 215 -74.15 -15.33 12.43
N GLU A 216 -74.92 -14.29 12.14
CA GLU A 216 -75.79 -13.51 13.04
C GLU A 216 -75.24 -12.80 14.30
N ASN A 217 -75.59 -11.50 14.30
CA ASN A 217 -76.22 -10.73 15.37
C ASN A 217 -75.39 -9.92 16.38
N CYS A 218 -75.62 -8.61 16.25
CA CYS A 218 -76.05 -7.65 17.27
C CYS A 218 -75.06 -7.13 18.33
N LEU A 219 -74.78 -5.83 18.15
CA LEU A 219 -74.98 -4.72 19.11
C LEU A 219 -74.26 -4.74 20.46
N SER A 220 -73.44 -3.67 20.60
CA SER A 220 -73.35 -2.73 21.72
C SER A 220 -72.52 -3.07 22.97
N ASN A 221 -71.60 -2.13 23.23
CA ASN A 221 -70.83 -1.83 24.45
C ASN A 221 -69.82 -2.86 24.96
#